data_AF-A0A497PHW6-F1
#
_entry.id   AF-A0A497PHW6-F1
#
_cell.length_a   1.000
_cell.length_b   1.000
_cell.length_c   1.000
_cell.angle_alpha   90.00
_cell.angle_beta   90.00
_cell.angle_gamma   90.00
#
_symmetry.space_group_name_H-M   'P 1'
#
loop_
_entity.id
_entity.type
_entity.pdbx_description
1 polymer ?
#
loop_
_entity_poly.entity_id
_entity_poly.type
_entity_poly.pdbx_seq_one_letter_code
_entity_poly.pdbx_strand_id
1 'polypeptide(L)'
;MDDYEKLSDIKFVTGRQMLALIITIAVVLQLFSYFVNPTAWINWQLLVFITSTNLGAVILAILAQNSADEIAAVQRKLFTPSFYRSMNALSKLHGLLEQEAQKKGHTIDEEIEDLAPKLYGLFRAYVDVKASQEKIIPPDPIVEKPPLVYQEDELFLVKE
;
A
#
# COMPACT_ATOMS: atom_id res chain seq x y z
N MET A 1 -0.14 5.70 3.75
CA MET A 1 -0.84 4.58 4.42
C MET A 1 -2.19 4.31 3.76
N ASP A 2 -2.87 5.33 3.23
CA ASP A 2 -4.18 5.27 2.56
C ASP A 2 -4.31 4.35 1.33
N ASP A 3 -3.23 4.13 0.57
CA ASP A 3 -3.32 3.30 -0.65
C ASP A 3 -3.48 1.80 -0.37
N TYR A 4 -3.00 1.32 0.78
CA TYR A 4 -3.17 -0.09 1.19
C TYR A 4 -4.60 -0.38 1.63
N GLU A 5 -5.27 0.58 2.27
CA GLU A 5 -6.66 0.45 2.69
C GLU A 5 -7.61 0.40 1.47
N LYS A 6 -7.34 1.21 0.45
CA LYS A 6 -8.07 1.20 -0.83
C LYS A 6 -7.92 -0.11 -1.62
N LEU A 7 -6.78 -0.78 -1.54
CA LEU A 7 -6.57 -2.09 -2.17
C LEU A 7 -7.30 -3.22 -1.44
N SER A 8 -7.52 -3.07 -0.13
CA SER A 8 -8.19 -4.09 0.70
C SER A 8 -9.71 -4.05 0.60
N ASP A 9 -10.31 -2.92 0.20
CA ASP A 9 -11.77 -2.73 0.12
C ASP A 9 -12.32 -2.84 -1.30
N ILE A 10 -11.61 -3.54 -2.19
CA ILE A 10 -12.14 -3.90 -3.52
C ILE A 10 -13.25 -4.93 -3.31
N LYS A 11 -14.48 -4.46 -3.15
CA LYS A 11 -15.69 -5.30 -3.08
C LYS A 11 -15.91 -5.98 -4.41
N PHE A 12 -15.38 -7.19 -4.56
CA PHE A 12 -15.68 -8.05 -5.69
C PHE A 12 -17.15 -8.46 -5.63
N VAL A 13 -17.94 -7.98 -6.60
CA VAL A 13 -19.32 -8.42 -6.78
C VAL A 13 -19.29 -9.89 -7.15
N THR A 14 -19.90 -10.74 -6.33
CA THR A 14 -19.91 -12.19 -6.55
C THR A 14 -20.74 -12.51 -7.80
N GLY A 15 -20.42 -13.60 -8.53
CA GLY A 15 -21.18 -14.00 -9.71
C GLY A 15 -22.69 -14.19 -9.46
N ARG A 16 -23.07 -14.66 -8.26
CA ARG A 16 -24.48 -14.73 -7.83
C ARG A 16 -25.14 -13.35 -7.70
N GLN A 17 -24.40 -12.35 -7.21
CA GLN A 17 -24.88 -10.97 -7.09
C GLN A 17 -25.02 -10.31 -8.47
N MET A 18 -24.06 -10.55 -9.38
CA MET A 18 -24.19 -10.10 -10.79
C MET A 18 -25.42 -10.70 -11.46
N LEU A 19 -25.64 -12.01 -11.31
CA LEU A 19 -26.80 -12.68 -11.89
C LEU A 19 -28.11 -12.12 -11.33
N ALA A 20 -28.19 -11.96 -10.00
CA ALA A 20 -29.36 -11.38 -9.36
C ALA A 20 -29.64 -9.96 -9.89
N LEU A 21 -28.60 -9.12 -10.00
CA LEU A 21 -28.71 -7.76 -10.49
C LEU A 21 -29.20 -7.70 -11.95
N ILE A 22 -28.65 -8.55 -12.83
CA ILE A 22 -29.08 -8.64 -14.24
C ILE A 22 -30.56 -9.05 -14.33
N ILE A 23 -30.96 -10.06 -13.56
CA ILE A 23 -32.35 -10.53 -13.54
C ILE A 23 -33.28 -9.42 -13.02
N THR A 24 -32.88 -8.71 -11.95
CA THR A 24 -33.67 -7.60 -11.40
C THR A 24 -33.86 -6.49 -12.43
N ILE A 25 -32.79 -6.06 -13.12
CA ILE A 25 -32.89 -5.05 -14.18
C ILE A 25 -33.81 -5.53 -15.30
N ALA A 26 -33.66 -6.79 -15.74
CA ALA A 26 -34.49 -7.36 -16.80
C ALA A 26 -35.98 -7.35 -16.42
N VAL A 27 -36.32 -7.75 -15.19
CA VAL A 27 -37.70 -7.73 -14.69
C VAL A 27 -38.25 -6.30 -14.67
N VAL A 28 -37.48 -5.32 -14.19
CA VAL A 28 -37.92 -3.92 -14.13
C VAL A 28 -38.18 -3.36 -15.54
N LEU A 29 -37.26 -3.60 -16.49
CA LEU A 29 -37.42 -3.14 -17.88
C LEU A 29 -38.60 -3.84 -18.57
N GLN A 30 -38.81 -5.13 -18.30
CA GLN A 30 -39.94 -5.88 -18.82
C GLN A 30 -41.27 -5.33 -18.30
N LEU A 31 -41.35 -4.99 -17.00
CA LEU A 31 -42.53 -4.37 -16.41
C LEU A 31 -42.81 -3.01 -17.05
N PHE A 32 -41.79 -2.17 -17.23
CA PHE A 32 -41.94 -0.87 -17.89
C PHE A 32 -42.52 -1.00 -19.30
N SER A 33 -42.07 -1.99 -20.08
CA SER A 33 -42.57 -2.26 -21.43
C SER A 33 -44.08 -2.60 -21.48
N TYR A 34 -44.63 -3.20 -20.41
CA TYR A 34 -46.07 -3.50 -20.35
C TYR A 34 -46.95 -2.26 -20.14
N PHE A 35 -46.43 -1.20 -19.52
CA PHE A 35 -47.20 0.02 -19.24
C PHE A 35 -46.98 1.12 -20.28
N VAL A 36 -45.93 1.03 -21.09
CA VAL A 36 -45.57 2.05 -22.08
C VAL A 36 -45.81 1.53 -23.49
N ASN A 37 -46.74 2.16 -24.20
CA ASN A 37 -47.01 1.81 -25.58
C ASN A 37 -45.82 2.20 -26.48
N PRO A 38 -45.35 1.28 -27.34
CA PRO A 38 -44.25 1.57 -28.24
C PRO A 38 -44.67 2.62 -29.26
N THR A 39 -43.93 3.72 -29.32
CA THR A 39 -44.03 4.72 -30.39
C THR A 39 -42.74 4.75 -31.19
N ALA A 40 -42.80 5.19 -32.44
CA ALA A 40 -41.62 5.27 -33.30
C ALA A 40 -40.49 6.12 -32.69
N TRP A 41 -40.85 7.22 -32.01
CA TRP A 41 -39.88 8.07 -31.34
C TRP A 41 -39.20 7.36 -30.16
N ILE A 42 -39.96 6.70 -29.29
CA ILE A 42 -39.41 5.94 -28.14
C ILE A 42 -38.50 4.80 -28.63
N ASN A 43 -38.90 4.08 -29.67
CA ASN A 43 -38.10 2.99 -30.23
C ASN A 43 -36.73 3.49 -30.74
N TRP A 44 -36.69 4.62 -31.44
CA TRP A 44 -35.43 5.20 -31.89
C TRP A 44 -34.54 5.65 -30.74
N GLN A 45 -35.11 6.25 -29.69
CA GLN A 45 -34.35 6.63 -28.49
C GLN A 45 -33.78 5.41 -27.77
N LEU A 46 -34.57 4.33 -27.64
CA LEU A 46 -34.11 3.08 -27.04
C LEU A 46 -33.00 2.42 -27.86
N LEU A 47 -33.11 2.41 -29.19
CA LEU A 47 -32.06 1.87 -30.07
C LEU A 47 -30.74 2.64 -29.95
N VAL A 48 -30.81 3.97 -29.91
CA VAL A 48 -29.63 4.81 -29.67
C VAL A 48 -29.04 4.52 -28.30
N PHE A 49 -29.87 4.46 -27.25
CA PHE A 49 -29.42 4.15 -25.90
C PHE A 49 -28.73 2.78 -25.79
N ILE A 50 -29.33 1.72 -26.35
CA ILE A 50 -28.75 0.36 -26.37
C ILE A 50 -27.41 0.35 -27.11
N THR A 51 -27.35 1.01 -28.28
CA THR A 51 -26.12 1.06 -29.09
C THR A 51 -25.01 1.83 -28.36
N SER A 52 -25.33 2.98 -27.76
CA SER A 52 -24.36 3.78 -27.01
C SER A 52 -23.86 3.07 -25.75
N THR A 53 -24.74 2.39 -25.01
CA THR A 53 -24.35 1.64 -23.79
C THR A 53 -23.51 0.41 -24.12
N ASN A 54 -23.83 -0.33 -25.18
CA ASN A 54 -23.00 -1.40 -25.74
C ASN A 54 -21.58 -0.89 -26.03
N LEU A 55 -21.48 0.20 -26.79
CA LEU A 55 -20.20 0.73 -27.24
C LEU A 55 -19.40 1.27 -26.05
N GLY A 56 -20.07 1.94 -25.11
CA GLY A 56 -19.48 2.37 -23.85
C GLY A 56 -18.93 1.21 -23.02
N ALA A 57 -19.66 0.10 -22.91
CA ALA A 57 -19.20 -1.08 -22.17
C ALA A 57 -17.93 -1.69 -22.80
N VAL A 58 -17.85 -1.73 -24.13
CA VAL A 58 -16.63 -2.18 -24.84
C VAL A 58 -15.45 -1.27 -24.54
N ILE A 59 -15.63 0.06 -24.60
CA ILE A 59 -14.56 1.01 -24.28
C ILE A 59 -14.10 0.87 -22.82
N LEU A 60 -15.04 0.74 -21.89
CA LEU A 60 -14.72 0.54 -20.47
C LEU A 60 -13.98 -0.77 -20.24
N ALA A 61 -14.35 -1.84 -20.94
CA ALA A 61 -13.64 -3.12 -20.87
C ALA A 61 -12.20 -2.99 -21.37
N ILE A 62 -11.96 -2.27 -22.47
CA ILE A 62 -10.61 -2.00 -22.99
C ILE A 62 -9.79 -1.19 -21.97
N LEU A 63 -10.37 -0.15 -21.38
CA LEU A 63 -9.69 0.66 -20.36
C LEU A 63 -9.33 -0.16 -19.11
N ALA A 64 -10.26 -1.02 -18.66
CA ALA A 64 -10.02 -1.91 -17.53
C ALA A 64 -8.91 -2.92 -17.81
N GLN A 65 -8.88 -3.49 -19.02
CA GLN A 65 -7.81 -4.40 -19.46
C GLN A 65 -6.45 -3.71 -19.49
N ASN A 66 -6.36 -2.52 -20.10
CA ASN A 66 -5.12 -1.75 -20.14
C ASN A 66 -4.60 -1.41 -18.73
N SER A 67 -5.50 -1.03 -17.82
CA SER A 67 -5.13 -0.77 -16.43
C SER A 67 -4.65 -2.03 -15.72
N ALA A 68 -5.31 -3.17 -15.93
CA ALA A 68 -4.88 -4.45 -15.37
C ALA A 68 -3.49 -4.87 -15.89
N ASP A 69 -3.23 -4.66 -17.19
CA ASP A 69 -1.93 -4.96 -17.80
C ASP A 69 -0.80 -4.06 -17.25
N GLU A 70 -1.08 -2.78 -17.04
CA GLU A 70 -0.13 -1.85 -16.44
C GLU A 70 0.18 -2.24 -14.99
N ILE A 71 -0.85 -2.54 -14.19
CA ILE A 71 -0.69 -3.03 -12.81
C ILE A 71 0.14 -4.31 -12.80
N ALA A 72 -0.18 -5.27 -13.68
CA ALA A 72 0.56 -6.53 -13.79
C ALA A 72 2.03 -6.30 -14.19
N ALA A 73 2.29 -5.36 -15.09
CA ALA A 73 3.65 -5.00 -15.50
C ALA A 73 4.46 -4.38 -14.35
N VAL A 74 3.84 -3.49 -13.56
CA VAL A 74 4.46 -2.89 -12.37
C VAL A 74 4.71 -3.94 -11.30
N GLN A 75 3.72 -4.79 -11.01
CA GLN A 75 3.86 -5.89 -10.05
C GLN A 75 5.01 -6.82 -10.44
N ARG A 76 5.13 -7.18 -11.73
CA ARG A 76 6.22 -8.03 -12.22
C ARG A 76 7.60 -7.37 -12.09
N LYS A 77 7.68 -6.04 -12.20
CA LYS A 77 8.93 -5.29 -11.99
C LYS A 77 9.35 -5.24 -10.51
N LEU A 78 8.38 -5.17 -9.59
CA LEU A 78 8.65 -5.12 -8.15
C LEU A 78 8.98 -6.51 -7.59
N PHE A 79 8.19 -7.53 -7.95
CA PHE A 79 8.32 -8.89 -7.45
C PHE A 79 9.21 -9.76 -8.34
N THR A 80 10.46 -9.35 -8.46
CA THR A 80 11.48 -10.06 -9.24
C THR A 80 11.99 -11.33 -8.51
N PRO A 81 12.58 -12.30 -9.23
CA PRO A 81 13.23 -13.45 -8.59
C PRO A 81 14.31 -13.05 -7.58
N SER A 82 15.02 -11.93 -7.81
CA SER A 82 15.98 -11.38 -6.84
C SER A 82 15.29 -10.88 -5.57
N PHE A 83 14.15 -10.20 -5.67
CA PHE A 83 13.36 -9.82 -4.50
C PHE A 83 12.97 -11.03 -3.65
N TYR A 84 12.45 -12.10 -4.27
CA TYR A 84 12.11 -13.33 -3.56
C TYR A 84 13.34 -14.03 -2.96
N ARG A 85 14.49 -14.04 -3.65
CA ARG A 85 15.74 -14.57 -3.10
C ARG A 85 16.20 -13.77 -1.88
N SER A 86 16.15 -12.45 -1.94
CA SER A 86 16.50 -11.57 -0.82
C SER A 86 15.55 -11.75 0.36
N MET A 87 14.25 -11.83 0.10
CA MET A 87 13.26 -12.07 1.16
C MET A 87 13.46 -13.45 1.81
N ASN A 88 13.73 -14.48 1.01
CA ASN A 88 14.04 -15.81 1.54
C ASN A 88 15.34 -15.82 2.37
N ALA A 89 16.36 -15.08 1.94
CA ALA A 89 17.59 -14.92 2.72
C ALA A 89 17.32 -14.23 4.05
N LEU A 90 16.50 -13.17 4.05
CA LEU A 90 16.10 -12.46 5.26
C LEU A 90 15.26 -13.34 6.19
N SER A 91 14.30 -14.10 5.67
CA SER A 91 13.52 -15.07 6.45
C SER A 91 14.37 -16.17 7.07
N LYS A 92 15.38 -16.67 6.33
CA LYS A 92 16.34 -17.64 6.88
C LYS A 92 17.18 -17.04 8.00
N LEU A 93 17.64 -15.80 7.83
CA LEU A 93 18.39 -15.07 8.86
C LEU A 93 17.54 -14.89 10.11
N HIS A 94 16.28 -14.48 9.95
CA HIS A 94 15.31 -14.39 11.05
C HIS A 94 15.13 -15.74 11.76
N GLY A 95 14.91 -16.83 11.02
CA GLY A 95 14.79 -18.16 11.63
C GLY A 95 16.05 -18.65 12.35
N LEU A 96 17.25 -18.26 11.87
CA LEU A 96 18.51 -18.54 12.57
C LEU A 96 18.61 -17.74 13.88
N LEU A 97 18.20 -16.46 13.88
CA LEU A 97 18.12 -15.65 15.10
C LEU A 97 17.11 -16.24 16.09
N GLU A 98 15.97 -16.73 15.61
CA GLU A 98 14.94 -17.37 16.44
C GLU A 98 15.47 -18.62 17.14
N GLN A 99 16.16 -19.48 16.40
CA GLN A 99 16.77 -20.68 16.95
C GLN A 99 17.85 -20.35 17.99
N GLU A 100 18.64 -19.30 17.75
CA GLU A 100 19.70 -18.92 18.68
C GLU A 100 19.15 -18.26 19.95
N ALA A 101 18.10 -17.44 19.83
CA ALA A 101 17.35 -16.88 20.97
C ALA A 101 16.73 -18.02 21.81
N GLN A 102 16.09 -19.00 21.17
CA GLN A 102 15.50 -20.16 21.86
C GLN A 102 16.54 -20.99 22.61
N LYS A 103 17.75 -21.20 22.06
CA LYS A 103 18.84 -21.90 22.77
C LYS A 103 19.29 -21.18 24.04
N LYS A 104 19.19 -19.85 24.05
CA LYS A 104 19.52 -19.02 25.21
C LYS A 104 18.32 -18.79 26.14
N GLY A 105 17.13 -19.30 25.78
CA GLY A 105 15.89 -19.13 26.55
C GLY A 105 15.23 -17.76 26.38
N HIS A 106 15.64 -16.98 25.38
CA HIS A 106 15.11 -15.66 25.07
C HIS A 106 14.11 -15.71 23.91
N THR A 107 13.22 -14.71 23.86
CA THR A 107 12.35 -14.50 22.70
C THR A 107 13.09 -13.71 21.61
N ILE A 108 12.63 -13.81 20.37
CA ILE A 108 13.29 -13.14 19.25
C ILE A 108 13.27 -11.61 19.40
N ASP A 109 12.19 -11.08 19.97
CA ASP A 109 12.02 -9.64 20.19
C ASP A 109 13.03 -9.14 21.22
N GLU A 110 13.25 -9.87 22.31
CA GLU A 110 14.27 -9.56 23.31
C GLU A 110 15.70 -9.64 22.74
N GLU A 111 16.00 -10.67 21.94
CA GLU A 111 17.33 -10.81 21.32
C GLU A 111 17.58 -9.70 20.29
N ILE A 112 16.56 -9.26 19.54
CA ILE A 112 16.66 -8.13 18.60
C ILE A 112 16.82 -6.79 19.34
N GLU A 113 16.09 -6.59 20.43
CA GLU A 113 16.18 -5.37 21.24
C GLU A 113 17.57 -5.20 21.88
N ASP A 114 18.24 -6.31 22.21
CA ASP A 114 19.64 -6.33 22.67
C ASP A 114 20.67 -6.25 21.53
N LEU A 115 20.41 -6.90 20.38
CA LEU A 115 21.34 -6.87 19.23
C LEU A 115 21.36 -5.51 18.51
N ALA A 116 20.22 -4.82 18.43
CA ALA A 116 20.09 -3.55 17.71
C ALA A 116 21.12 -2.48 18.15
N PRO A 117 21.25 -2.14 19.46
CA PRO A 117 22.25 -1.17 19.90
C PRO A 117 23.69 -1.65 19.69
N LYS A 118 23.95 -2.95 19.82
CA LYS A 118 25.28 -3.54 19.60
C LYS A 118 25.70 -3.46 18.13
N LEU A 119 24.81 -3.82 17.21
CA LEU A 119 25.03 -3.69 15.77
C LEU A 119 25.24 -2.24 15.38
N TYR A 120 24.40 -1.33 15.88
CA TYR A 120 24.55 0.11 15.63
C TYR A 120 25.93 0.62 16.08
N GLY A 121 26.39 0.26 17.28
CA GLY A 121 27.71 0.61 17.77
C GLY A 121 28.85 0.06 16.90
N LEU A 122 28.70 -1.18 16.40
CA LEU A 122 29.68 -1.83 15.54
C LEU A 122 29.77 -1.16 14.16
N PHE A 123 28.62 -0.84 13.55
CA PHE A 123 28.57 -0.10 12.29
C PHE A 123 29.11 1.32 12.45
N ARG A 124 28.79 2.01 13.55
CA ARG A 124 29.31 3.34 13.84
C ARG A 124 30.83 3.33 14.02
N ALA A 125 31.36 2.40 14.81
CA ALA A 125 32.81 2.23 14.98
C ALA A 125 33.51 1.89 13.65
N TYR A 126 32.90 1.04 12.81
CA TYR A 126 33.42 0.75 11.48
C TYR A 126 33.45 1.99 10.59
N VAL A 127 32.36 2.77 10.57
CA VAL A 127 32.26 4.03 9.83
C VAL A 127 33.26 5.06 10.35
N ASP A 128 33.44 5.18 11.67
CA ASP A 128 34.39 6.10 12.29
C ASP A 128 35.85 5.73 11.96
N VAL A 129 36.18 4.44 11.94
CA VAL A 129 37.51 3.93 11.52
C VAL A 129 37.74 4.18 10.03
N LYS A 130 36.74 3.90 9.18
CA LYS A 130 36.79 4.19 7.74
C LYS A 130 36.89 5.69 7.45
N ALA A 131 36.13 6.51 8.16
CA ALA A 131 36.15 7.97 8.09
C ALA A 131 37.51 8.55 8.54
N SER A 132 38.11 7.96 9.58
CA SER A 132 39.46 8.30 10.06
C SER A 132 40.55 7.90 9.06
N GLN A 133 40.39 6.76 8.37
CA GLN A 133 41.31 6.31 7.32
C GLN A 133 41.18 7.11 6.02
N GLU A 134 39.96 7.51 5.64
CA GLU A 134 39.68 8.26 4.41
C GLU A 134 39.66 9.80 4.61
N LYS A 135 39.89 10.30 5.83
CA LYS A 135 39.83 11.73 6.23
C LYS A 135 38.52 12.42 5.83
N ILE A 136 37.41 11.71 5.84
CA ILE A 136 36.08 12.29 5.59
C ILE A 136 35.45 12.48 6.97
N ILE A 137 35.71 13.63 7.60
CA ILE A 137 35.07 14.00 8.86
C ILE A 137 33.62 14.37 8.52
N PRO A 138 32.60 13.60 8.97
CA PRO A 138 31.23 14.05 8.85
C PRO A 138 31.09 15.34 9.66
N PRO A 139 30.48 16.41 9.13
CA PRO A 139 30.27 17.62 9.91
C PRO A 139 29.46 17.27 11.16
N ASP A 140 29.93 17.70 12.33
CA ASP A 140 29.19 17.51 13.58
C ASP A 140 27.77 18.07 13.39
N PRO A 141 26.72 17.33 13.79
CA PRO A 141 25.38 17.88 13.79
C PRO A 141 25.40 19.13 14.66
N ILE A 142 24.96 20.26 14.10
CA ILE A 142 24.81 21.52 14.81
C ILE A 142 23.65 21.33 15.78
N VAL A 143 23.94 20.73 16.93
CA VAL A 143 23.03 20.76 18.07
C VAL A 143 23.26 22.12 18.71
N GLU A 144 22.34 23.05 18.46
CA GLU A 144 22.31 24.32 19.19
C GLU A 144 22.36 24.01 20.69
N LYS A 145 23.40 24.51 21.37
CA LYS A 145 23.47 24.40 22.82
C LYS A 145 22.23 25.08 23.40
N PRO A 146 21.52 24.44 24.34
CA PRO A 146 20.39 25.09 25.00
C PRO A 146 20.90 26.39 25.66
N PRO A 147 20.12 27.48 25.58
CA PRO A 147 20.54 28.78 26.09
C PRO A 147 20.89 28.68 27.59
N LEU A 148 22.00 29.33 27.96
CA LEU A 148 22.53 29.33 29.34
C LEU A 148 21.70 30.19 30.31
N VAL A 149 20.75 30.96 29.81
CA VAL A 149 19.85 31.79 30.60
C VAL A 149 18.45 31.63 30.05
N TYR A 150 17.60 30.95 30.82
CA TYR A 150 16.15 31.01 30.62
C TYR A 150 15.69 32.37 31.16
N GLN A 151 14.95 33.15 30.37
CA GLN A 151 14.25 34.32 30.91
C GLN A 151 13.06 33.83 31.74
N GLU A 152 12.85 34.38 32.93
CA GLU A 152 11.88 33.88 33.93
C GLU A 152 10.43 33.85 33.41
N ASP A 153 10.14 34.61 32.37
CA ASP A 153 8.87 34.68 31.64
C ASP A 153 8.54 33.45 30.79
N GLU A 154 9.52 32.60 30.46
CA GLU A 154 9.28 31.31 29.82
C GLU A 154 9.09 30.15 30.81
N LEU A 155 9.38 30.37 32.12
CA LEU A 155 9.44 29.28 33.09
C LEU A 155 8.08 28.93 33.73
N PHE A 156 7.08 29.82 33.62
CA PHE A 156 5.73 29.53 34.10
C PHE A 156 4.68 30.08 33.14
N LEU A 157 3.95 29.17 32.49
CA LEU A 157 2.69 29.50 31.81
C LEU A 157 1.80 30.28 32.79
N VAL A 158 1.63 31.58 32.54
CA VAL A 158 0.64 32.40 33.25
C VAL A 158 -0.71 31.77 32.96
N LYS A 159 -1.28 31.17 34.00
CA LYS A 159 -2.61 30.60 33.99
C LYS A 159 -3.59 31.70 34.36
N GLU A 160 -4.21 32.31 33.36
CA GLU A 160 -5.54 32.93 33.48
C GLU A 160 -6.43 32.45 32.32
#